data_AF-A0A3N5T099-F1
#
_entry.id   AF-A0A3N5T099-F1
#
_cell.length_a   1.000
_cell.length_b   1.000
_cell.length_c   1.000
_cell.angle_alpha   90.00
_cell.angle_beta   90.00
_cell.angle_gamma   90.00
#
_symmetry.space_group_name_H-M   'P 1'
#
loop_
_entity.id
_entity.type
_entity.pdbx_description
1 polymer ?
#
loop_
_entity_poly.entity_id
_entity_poly.type
_entity_poly.pdbx_seq_one_letter_code
_entity_poly.pdbx_strand_id
1 'polypeptide(L)'
;MGADKLTNLMRRCGLAVAAGLMLLLASTTRAQQPDGPPFSLPFQEPAGPTTWLYEQHFGNTTSAFNYGNVWYLYGQGLHFGVDFEAPCGTPVHAIADGVIVVVDAEGFGAGPHNLVMEHPGTGYTSFYGHLLELPTLRKGDVVTRGQQIGLSGDPDGTCGSRPHLHLEIRSPDYLTSYNPVSFFDVNWHMLASVGPSVNRFQQDLDTPRRWMKIEDQPDVIMSGPYLNNYQRPWPPRLERRAPVDTPVARDLGPLPEDVEVR
;
A
#
# COMPACT_ATOMS: atom_id res chain seq x y z
N MET A 1 -61.90 51.26 54.16
CA MET A 1 -61.18 51.76 55.36
C MET A 1 -60.44 50.59 55.97
N GLY A 2 -59.11 50.68 56.12
CA GLY A 2 -58.24 49.70 56.80
C GLY A 2 -57.82 48.51 55.93
N ALA A 3 -56.60 48.43 55.39
CA ALA A 3 -55.33 48.12 56.08
C ALA A 3 -55.31 46.64 56.55
N ASP A 4 -54.55 45.74 55.94
CA ASP A 4 -53.09 45.57 55.98
C ASP A 4 -52.74 44.36 56.89
N LYS A 5 -51.77 43.55 56.42
CA LYS A 5 -50.88 42.63 57.17
C LYS A 5 -51.22 41.14 57.39
N LEU A 6 -50.29 40.33 56.85
CA LEU A 6 -49.60 39.15 57.42
C LEU A 6 -50.48 37.89 57.65
N THR A 7 -50.10 36.65 57.30
CA THR A 7 -48.78 36.00 57.31
C THR A 7 -48.88 34.64 56.57
N ASN A 8 -47.98 34.42 55.61
CA ASN A 8 -47.19 33.21 55.33
C ASN A 8 -47.67 31.78 55.75
N LEU A 9 -47.70 30.91 54.72
CA LEU A 9 -46.82 29.74 54.52
C LEU A 9 -47.47 28.33 54.44
N MET A 10 -46.95 27.57 53.46
CA MET A 10 -46.96 26.11 53.25
C MET A 10 -48.16 25.52 52.51
N ARG A 11 -47.98 25.20 51.21
CA ARG A 11 -47.61 23.87 50.63
C ARG A 11 -48.74 22.85 50.80
N ARG A 12 -49.13 22.01 49.85
CA ARG A 12 -48.84 21.74 48.42
C ARG A 12 -49.78 20.57 48.11
N CYS A 13 -50.52 20.59 47.00
CA CYS A 13 -51.08 19.36 46.41
C CYS A 13 -51.13 19.52 44.89
N GLY A 14 -50.40 18.66 44.19
CA GLY A 14 -50.36 18.62 42.73
C GLY A 14 -49.55 17.39 42.31
N LEU A 15 -50.28 16.34 41.95
CA LEU A 15 -49.79 15.07 41.41
C LEU A 15 -48.81 15.29 40.24
N ALA A 16 -47.73 14.51 40.21
CA ALA A 16 -46.92 14.31 39.01
C ALA A 16 -47.03 12.84 38.58
N VAL A 17 -47.52 12.63 37.37
CA VAL A 17 -47.56 11.34 36.65
C VAL A 17 -46.13 11.03 36.20
N ALA A 18 -45.58 9.89 36.63
CA ALA A 18 -44.29 9.41 36.16
C ALA A 18 -44.47 8.61 34.86
N ALA A 19 -44.05 9.17 33.73
CA ALA A 19 -43.85 8.44 32.49
C ALA A 19 -42.44 7.82 32.51
N GLY A 20 -42.37 6.49 32.54
CA GLY A 20 -41.11 5.75 32.48
C GLY A 20 -40.52 5.81 31.07
N LEU A 21 -39.37 6.47 30.93
CA LEU A 21 -38.57 6.48 29.72
C LEU A 21 -37.56 5.33 29.81
N MET A 22 -37.83 4.21 29.13
CA MET A 22 -36.84 3.14 28.96
C MET A 22 -35.81 3.59 27.91
N LEU A 23 -34.64 4.05 28.37
CA LEU A 23 -33.47 4.19 27.50
C LEU A 23 -32.92 2.80 27.17
N LEU A 24 -33.15 2.33 25.95
CA LEU A 24 -32.36 1.26 25.35
C LEU A 24 -30.96 1.82 25.07
N LEU A 25 -30.01 1.53 25.96
CA LEU A 25 -28.59 1.71 25.68
C LEU A 25 -28.21 0.69 24.61
N ALA A 26 -28.18 1.13 23.34
CA ALA A 26 -27.53 0.38 22.29
C ALA A 26 -26.02 0.35 22.60
N SER A 27 -25.57 -0.74 23.22
CA SER A 27 -24.16 -1.05 23.35
C SER A 27 -23.60 -1.22 21.95
N THR A 28 -22.99 -0.17 21.41
CA THR A 28 -22.11 -0.32 20.24
C THR A 28 -20.87 -1.04 20.74
N THR A 29 -20.86 -2.37 20.60
CA THR A 29 -19.61 -3.13 20.66
C THR A 29 -18.77 -2.65 19.50
N ARG A 30 -17.90 -1.66 19.73
CA ARG A 30 -16.78 -1.38 18.84
C ARG A 30 -15.96 -2.67 18.84
N ALA A 31 -16.02 -3.43 17.74
CA ALA A 31 -15.13 -4.55 17.55
C ALA A 31 -13.71 -4.03 17.76
N GLN A 32 -13.02 -4.60 18.76
CA GLN A 32 -11.63 -4.28 19.00
C GLN A 32 -10.88 -4.69 17.74
N GLN A 33 -10.27 -3.73 17.05
CA GLN A 33 -9.41 -4.05 15.93
C GLN A 33 -8.31 -5.00 16.44
N PRO A 34 -7.94 -6.05 15.69
CA PRO A 34 -6.86 -6.92 16.11
C PRO A 34 -5.60 -6.06 16.30
N ASP A 35 -4.83 -6.36 17.34
CA ASP A 35 -3.60 -5.64 17.72
C ASP A 35 -2.41 -5.89 16.75
N GLY A 36 -2.70 -6.24 15.49
CA GLY A 36 -1.73 -6.55 14.45
C GLY A 36 -2.14 -6.00 13.08
N PRO A 37 -1.19 -5.92 12.13
CA PRO A 37 -1.46 -5.39 10.79
C PRO A 37 -2.63 -6.14 10.13
N PRO A 38 -3.64 -5.42 9.59
CA PRO A 38 -4.92 -6.02 9.26
C PRO A 38 -4.89 -6.91 8.01
N PHE A 39 -3.82 -6.88 7.21
CA PHE A 39 -3.81 -7.44 5.85
C PHE A 39 -2.90 -8.68 5.72
N SER A 40 -3.36 -9.68 4.96
CA SER A 40 -2.54 -10.80 4.48
C SER A 40 -1.95 -10.51 3.10
N LEU A 41 -0.86 -11.20 2.77
CA LEU A 41 -0.34 -11.24 1.40
C LEU A 41 -1.42 -11.67 0.38
N PRO A 42 -1.32 -11.18 -0.88
CA PRO A 42 -2.31 -11.47 -1.92
C PRO A 42 -2.16 -12.86 -2.57
N PHE A 43 -1.15 -13.64 -2.17
CA PHE A 43 -0.90 -14.99 -2.65
C PHE A 43 -0.92 -16.00 -1.50
N GLN A 44 -1.47 -17.19 -1.74
CA GLN A 44 -1.54 -18.27 -0.74
C GLN A 44 -0.25 -19.08 -0.66
N GLU A 45 0.42 -19.28 -1.79
CA GLU A 45 1.71 -19.96 -1.87
C GLU A 45 2.80 -19.14 -1.15
N PRO A 46 3.81 -19.76 -0.52
CA PRO A 46 4.98 -19.05 -0.04
C PRO A 46 5.78 -18.38 -1.17
N ALA A 47 6.47 -17.28 -0.88
CA ALA A 47 7.38 -16.64 -1.82
C ALA A 47 8.50 -17.59 -2.25
N GLY A 48 8.85 -17.58 -3.54
CA GLY A 48 9.86 -18.46 -4.09
C GLY A 48 10.08 -18.26 -5.60
N PRO A 49 11.18 -18.81 -6.15
CA PRO A 49 11.56 -18.59 -7.55
C PRO A 49 10.56 -19.10 -8.59
N THR A 50 9.62 -19.95 -8.18
CA THR A 50 8.59 -20.54 -9.06
C THR A 50 7.18 -20.08 -8.72
N THR A 51 7.01 -19.23 -7.71
CA THR A 51 5.71 -18.75 -7.23
C THR A 51 5.65 -17.25 -7.41
N TRP A 52 6.06 -16.48 -6.42
CA TRP A 52 6.11 -15.03 -6.48
C TRP A 52 7.28 -14.49 -5.67
N LEU A 53 7.75 -13.30 -6.04
CA LEU A 53 8.82 -12.56 -5.36
C LEU A 53 8.39 -11.11 -5.13
N TYR A 54 8.98 -10.46 -4.13
CA TYR A 54 8.75 -9.03 -3.89
C TYR A 54 9.67 -8.21 -4.82
N GLU A 55 9.10 -7.68 -5.89
CA GLU A 55 9.86 -7.10 -7.02
C GLU A 55 10.23 -5.64 -6.76
N GLN A 56 9.23 -4.75 -6.72
CA GLN A 56 9.45 -3.32 -6.60
C GLN A 56 8.85 -2.78 -5.30
N HIS A 57 9.68 -2.09 -4.52
CA HIS A 57 9.25 -1.44 -3.29
C HIS A 57 8.40 -0.21 -3.54
N PHE A 58 7.57 0.14 -2.57
CA PHE A 58 6.91 1.44 -2.51
C PHE A 58 7.95 2.56 -2.38
N GLY A 59 7.63 3.75 -2.89
CA GLY A 59 8.39 4.98 -2.72
C GLY A 59 9.46 5.23 -3.79
N ASN A 60 10.57 5.80 -3.36
CA ASN A 60 11.61 6.37 -4.21
C ASN A 60 12.61 5.32 -4.73
N THR A 61 12.09 4.30 -5.40
CA THR A 61 12.93 3.29 -6.03
C THR A 61 13.76 3.88 -7.17
N THR A 62 14.90 3.26 -7.50
CA THR A 62 15.71 3.68 -8.65
C THR A 62 14.90 3.63 -9.96
N SER A 63 14.03 2.63 -10.12
CA SER A 63 13.07 2.57 -11.22
C SER A 63 12.08 3.74 -11.20
N ALA A 64 11.50 4.07 -10.04
CA ALA A 64 10.61 5.23 -9.90
C ALA A 64 11.30 6.54 -10.29
N PHE A 65 12.54 6.75 -9.86
CA PHE A 65 13.28 7.94 -10.23
C PHE A 65 13.56 8.04 -11.75
N ASN A 66 13.95 6.92 -12.38
CA ASN A 66 14.27 6.92 -13.80
C ASN A 66 13.02 7.06 -14.69
N TYR A 67 11.90 6.44 -14.30
CA TYR A 67 10.65 6.40 -15.08
C TYR A 67 9.49 7.24 -14.51
N GLY A 68 9.76 8.08 -13.51
CA GLY A 68 8.75 8.85 -12.78
C GLY A 68 7.84 9.68 -13.66
N ASN A 69 8.35 10.20 -14.78
CA ASN A 69 7.59 11.00 -15.74
C ASN A 69 6.79 10.22 -16.78
N VAL A 70 6.84 8.89 -16.73
CA VAL A 70 6.12 8.02 -17.67
C VAL A 70 5.21 7.07 -16.89
N TRP A 71 5.76 6.31 -15.96
CA TRP A 71 5.00 5.28 -15.24
C TRP A 71 4.36 5.78 -13.95
N TYR A 72 4.95 6.81 -13.33
CA TYR A 72 4.54 7.28 -12.01
C TYR A 72 4.15 8.76 -11.98
N LEU A 73 3.64 9.25 -13.12
CA LEU A 73 3.29 10.67 -13.31
C LEU A 73 2.30 11.17 -12.25
N TYR A 74 1.31 10.34 -11.94
CA TYR A 74 0.29 10.65 -10.94
C TYR A 74 0.74 10.36 -9.50
N GLY A 75 1.84 9.63 -9.32
CA GLY A 75 2.37 9.24 -8.02
C GLY A 75 3.52 10.11 -7.52
N GLN A 76 3.56 11.39 -7.89
CA GLN A 76 4.66 12.31 -7.53
C GLN A 76 6.05 11.81 -7.97
N GLY A 77 6.12 10.99 -9.03
CA GLY A 77 7.35 10.34 -9.49
C GLY A 77 7.86 9.19 -8.62
N LEU A 78 7.08 8.77 -7.62
CA LEU A 78 7.37 7.64 -6.74
C LEU A 78 6.57 6.42 -7.16
N HIS A 79 7.05 5.22 -6.83
CA HIS A 79 6.21 4.04 -6.93
C HIS A 79 5.19 4.08 -5.79
N PHE A 80 3.90 4.10 -6.11
CA PHE A 80 2.83 4.35 -5.13
C PHE A 80 2.04 3.08 -4.75
N GLY A 81 2.67 1.92 -4.98
CA GLY A 81 2.24 0.61 -4.55
C GLY A 81 3.45 -0.29 -4.25
N VAL A 82 3.20 -1.58 -4.14
CA VAL A 82 4.23 -2.62 -4.14
C VAL A 82 3.96 -3.57 -5.30
N ASP A 83 5.04 -4.04 -5.93
CA ASP A 83 4.93 -5.01 -7.02
C ASP A 83 5.39 -6.38 -6.54
N PHE A 84 4.59 -7.39 -6.83
CA PHE A 84 4.92 -8.78 -6.61
C PHE A 84 5.08 -9.47 -7.97
N GLU A 85 6.30 -9.78 -8.35
CA GLU A 85 6.60 -10.59 -9.53
C GLU A 85 5.92 -11.94 -9.36
N ALA A 86 5.09 -12.32 -10.32
CA ALA A 86 4.36 -13.58 -10.30
C ALA A 86 4.02 -13.96 -11.75
N PRO A 87 4.16 -15.24 -12.15
CA PRO A 87 3.72 -15.69 -13.46
C PRO A 87 2.28 -15.25 -13.74
N CYS A 88 1.99 -14.85 -14.97
CA CYS A 88 0.61 -14.59 -15.37
C CYS A 88 -0.29 -15.80 -15.04
N GLY A 89 -1.51 -15.51 -14.60
CA GLY A 89 -2.46 -16.54 -14.20
C GLY A 89 -2.29 -17.01 -12.76
N THR A 90 -1.39 -16.40 -11.97
CA THR A 90 -1.28 -16.73 -10.54
C THR A 90 -2.50 -16.18 -9.80
N PRO A 91 -3.22 -17.01 -9.01
CA PRO A 91 -4.38 -16.56 -8.25
C PRO A 91 -4.09 -15.43 -7.26
N VAL A 92 -4.78 -14.30 -7.43
CA VAL A 92 -4.71 -13.13 -6.55
C VAL A 92 -5.88 -13.18 -5.57
N HIS A 93 -5.61 -12.95 -4.29
CA HIS A 93 -6.57 -13.06 -3.21
C HIS A 93 -6.74 -11.75 -2.46
N ALA A 94 -7.94 -11.54 -1.91
CA ALA A 94 -8.25 -10.39 -1.08
C ALA A 94 -7.39 -10.38 0.18
N ILE A 95 -6.68 -9.26 0.41
CA ILE A 95 -5.80 -9.10 1.57
C ILE A 95 -6.57 -8.99 2.89
N ALA A 96 -7.86 -8.63 2.83
CA ALA A 96 -8.77 -8.49 3.97
C ALA A 96 -10.22 -8.65 3.54
N ASP A 97 -11.14 -8.69 4.51
CA ASP A 97 -12.57 -8.58 4.24
C ASP A 97 -12.87 -7.19 3.64
N GLY A 98 -13.83 -7.13 2.72
CA GLY A 98 -14.16 -5.86 2.08
C GLY A 98 -15.33 -5.92 1.11
N VAL A 99 -15.53 -4.80 0.43
CA VAL A 99 -16.57 -4.61 -0.58
C VAL A 99 -15.92 -4.07 -1.85
N ILE A 100 -16.23 -4.65 -3.01
CA ILE A 100 -15.74 -4.14 -4.29
C ILE A 100 -16.40 -2.80 -4.59
N VAL A 101 -15.59 -1.76 -4.83
CA VAL A 101 -16.07 -0.39 -5.06
C VAL A 101 -15.80 0.09 -6.49
N VAL A 102 -14.78 -0.47 -7.15
CA VAL A 102 -14.42 -0.21 -8.55
C VAL A 102 -13.96 -1.51 -9.21
N VAL A 103 -14.34 -1.69 -10.48
CA VAL A 103 -13.87 -2.76 -11.36
C VAL A 103 -13.46 -2.10 -12.67
N ASP A 104 -12.24 -2.37 -13.11
CA ASP A 104 -11.72 -2.04 -14.43
C ASP A 104 -11.86 -0.58 -14.84
N ALA A 105 -11.35 0.33 -14.00
CA ALA A 105 -11.40 1.75 -14.27
C ALA A 105 -10.06 2.24 -14.81
N GLU A 106 -10.02 2.59 -16.10
CA GLU A 106 -8.82 3.13 -16.78
C GLU A 106 -8.22 4.35 -16.03
N GLY A 107 -9.07 5.19 -15.45
CA GLY A 107 -8.66 6.40 -14.72
C GLY A 107 -7.87 6.14 -13.42
N PHE A 108 -7.82 4.90 -12.94
CA PHE A 108 -7.05 4.52 -11.76
C PHE A 108 -5.63 4.02 -12.10
N GLY A 109 -5.31 3.86 -13.39
CA GLY A 109 -4.02 3.35 -13.86
C GLY A 109 -3.89 1.83 -13.79
N ALA A 110 -2.64 1.36 -13.93
CA ALA A 110 -2.24 -0.04 -13.85
C ALA A 110 -3.13 -1.02 -14.65
N GLY A 111 -3.35 -0.74 -15.93
CA GLY A 111 -4.02 -1.64 -16.86
C GLY A 111 -3.23 -2.94 -17.12
N PRO A 112 -3.77 -3.92 -17.86
CA PRO A 112 -5.01 -3.80 -18.63
C PRO A 112 -6.26 -3.86 -17.76
N HIS A 113 -6.21 -4.55 -16.60
CA HIS A 113 -7.33 -4.68 -15.70
C HIS A 113 -6.99 -4.36 -14.26
N ASN A 114 -7.96 -3.80 -13.53
CA ASN A 114 -7.79 -3.44 -12.13
C ASN A 114 -9.06 -3.63 -11.29
N LEU A 115 -8.89 -3.63 -9.97
CA LEU A 115 -9.94 -3.81 -8.99
C LEU A 115 -9.66 -2.94 -7.76
N VAL A 116 -10.69 -2.33 -7.18
CA VAL A 116 -10.59 -1.61 -5.90
C VAL A 116 -11.58 -2.18 -4.90
N MET A 117 -11.08 -2.42 -3.70
CA MET A 117 -11.84 -2.91 -2.56
C MET A 117 -11.76 -1.92 -1.40
N GLU A 118 -12.91 -1.58 -0.84
CA GLU A 118 -12.99 -0.86 0.43
C GLU A 118 -12.96 -1.85 1.60
N HIS A 119 -12.27 -1.50 2.68
CA HIS A 119 -12.19 -2.30 3.90
C HIS A 119 -12.90 -1.57 5.05
N PRO A 120 -14.22 -1.81 5.26
CA PRO A 120 -15.02 -1.08 6.24
C PRO A 120 -14.43 -1.10 7.65
N GLY A 121 -14.47 0.04 8.32
CA GLY A 121 -13.97 0.19 9.70
C GLY A 121 -12.45 0.36 9.82
N THR A 122 -11.69 0.19 8.73
CA THR A 122 -10.24 0.40 8.72
C THR A 122 -9.84 1.81 8.26
N GLY A 123 -10.67 2.45 7.42
CA GLY A 123 -10.34 3.72 6.79
C GLY A 123 -9.40 3.60 5.59
N TYR A 124 -9.25 2.40 5.02
CA TYR A 124 -8.38 2.13 3.87
C TYR A 124 -9.10 1.40 2.75
N THR A 125 -8.57 1.54 1.54
CA THR A 125 -8.95 0.78 0.35
C THR A 125 -7.71 0.07 -0.20
N SER A 126 -7.90 -1.08 -0.84
CA SER A 126 -6.84 -1.75 -1.61
C SER A 126 -7.11 -1.66 -3.10
N PHE A 127 -6.06 -1.43 -3.88
CA PHE A 127 -6.09 -1.43 -5.35
C PHE A 127 -5.23 -2.59 -5.86
N TYR A 128 -5.75 -3.37 -6.78
CA TYR A 128 -5.07 -4.49 -7.44
C TYR A 128 -5.00 -4.18 -8.93
N GLY A 129 -3.80 -3.98 -9.46
CA GLY A 129 -3.54 -3.62 -10.85
C GLY A 129 -2.87 -4.73 -11.65
N HIS A 130 -2.76 -4.50 -12.95
CA HIS A 130 -2.14 -5.42 -13.92
C HIS A 130 -2.77 -6.81 -13.93
N LEU A 131 -4.06 -6.91 -13.62
CA LEU A 131 -4.76 -8.19 -13.62
C LEU A 131 -4.85 -8.73 -15.06
N LEU A 132 -4.74 -10.06 -15.19
CA LEU A 132 -4.70 -10.74 -16.49
C LEU A 132 -5.99 -10.57 -17.29
N GLU A 133 -7.12 -10.58 -16.60
CA GLU A 133 -8.45 -10.55 -17.20
C GLU A 133 -9.38 -9.66 -16.38
N LEU A 134 -10.46 -9.23 -17.03
CA LEU A 134 -11.52 -8.48 -16.39
C LEU A 134 -12.05 -9.27 -15.17
N PRO A 135 -12.01 -8.72 -13.95
CA PRO A 135 -12.52 -9.41 -12.77
C PRO A 135 -13.99 -9.80 -12.94
N THR A 136 -14.33 -11.03 -12.55
CA THR A 136 -15.72 -11.52 -12.58
C THR A 136 -16.59 -10.88 -11.48
N LEU A 137 -15.94 -10.26 -10.50
CA LEU A 137 -16.59 -9.53 -9.41
C LEU A 137 -17.20 -8.23 -9.91
N ARG A 138 -18.20 -7.74 -9.17
CA ARG A 138 -18.91 -6.50 -9.49
C ARG A 138 -18.90 -5.56 -8.30
N LYS A 139 -19.06 -4.27 -8.58
CA LYS A 139 -19.26 -3.26 -7.55
C LYS A 139 -20.42 -3.66 -6.61
N GLY A 140 -20.15 -3.64 -5.32
CA GLY A 140 -21.07 -4.04 -4.26
C GLY A 140 -20.91 -5.48 -3.77
N ASP A 141 -20.13 -6.32 -4.47
CA ASP A 141 -19.86 -7.68 -4.02
C ASP A 141 -19.05 -7.64 -2.71
N VAL A 142 -19.49 -8.44 -1.73
CA VAL A 142 -18.78 -8.63 -0.46
C VAL A 142 -17.76 -9.74 -0.65
N VAL A 143 -16.53 -9.49 -0.22
CA VAL A 143 -15.40 -10.39 -0.38
C VAL A 143 -14.80 -10.66 0.99
N THR A 144 -14.45 -11.92 1.23
CA THR A 144 -13.76 -12.34 2.46
C THR A 144 -12.26 -12.41 2.25
N ARG A 145 -11.47 -12.15 3.29
CA ARG A 145 -10.01 -12.29 3.27
C ARG A 145 -9.62 -13.68 2.75
N GLY A 146 -8.69 -13.72 1.81
CA GLY A 146 -8.22 -14.96 1.19
C GLY A 146 -9.12 -15.52 0.09
N GLN A 147 -10.26 -14.88 -0.21
CA GLN A 147 -11.06 -15.21 -1.39
C GLN A 147 -10.31 -14.77 -2.65
N GLN A 148 -10.29 -15.61 -3.68
CA GLN A 148 -9.72 -15.26 -4.97
C GLN A 148 -10.54 -14.15 -5.64
N ILE A 149 -9.86 -13.12 -6.11
CA ILE A 149 -10.47 -11.91 -6.70
C ILE A 149 -10.00 -11.64 -8.14
N GLY A 150 -9.00 -12.37 -8.60
CA GLY A 150 -8.47 -12.25 -9.96
C GLY A 150 -7.24 -13.12 -10.18
N LEU A 151 -6.54 -12.83 -11.26
CA LEU A 151 -5.30 -13.48 -11.67
C LEU A 151 -4.24 -12.41 -11.95
N SER A 152 -3.00 -12.63 -11.54
CA SER A 152 -1.88 -11.74 -11.89
C SER A 152 -1.69 -11.74 -13.40
N GLY A 153 -1.38 -10.58 -13.97
CA GLY A 153 -1.09 -10.39 -15.38
C GLY A 153 0.23 -9.63 -15.55
N ASP A 154 0.28 -8.78 -16.56
CA ASP A 154 1.36 -7.83 -16.75
C ASP A 154 0.81 -6.52 -17.34
N PRO A 155 1.55 -5.41 -17.24
CA PRO A 155 1.07 -4.10 -17.68
C PRO A 155 0.80 -4.00 -19.19
N ASP A 156 1.45 -4.84 -20.00
CA ASP A 156 1.35 -4.83 -21.46
C ASP A 156 0.32 -5.86 -21.97
N GLY A 157 -0.25 -6.70 -21.10
CA GLY A 157 -1.26 -7.72 -21.42
C GLY A 157 -0.75 -8.87 -22.31
N THR A 158 0.55 -9.14 -22.30
CA THR A 158 1.22 -10.12 -23.18
C THR A 158 1.80 -11.33 -22.45
N CYS A 159 1.95 -11.22 -21.14
CA CYS A 159 2.64 -12.12 -20.23
C CYS A 159 4.13 -12.34 -20.51
N GLY A 160 4.72 -11.56 -21.43
CA GLY A 160 6.13 -11.70 -21.83
C GLY A 160 7.04 -10.55 -21.38
N SER A 161 6.46 -9.50 -20.78
CA SER A 161 7.19 -8.29 -20.38
C SER A 161 7.68 -8.42 -18.93
N ARG A 162 6.82 -8.02 -17.98
CA ARG A 162 7.09 -8.05 -16.53
C ARG A 162 5.84 -8.54 -15.80
N PRO A 163 5.54 -9.85 -15.78
CA PRO A 163 4.37 -10.35 -15.06
C PRO A 163 4.45 -10.09 -13.55
N HIS A 164 3.52 -9.30 -13.04
CA HIS A 164 3.44 -8.97 -11.61
C HIS A 164 2.04 -8.52 -11.22
N LEU A 165 1.77 -8.54 -9.92
CA LEU A 165 0.64 -7.85 -9.30
C LEU A 165 1.13 -6.51 -8.75
N HIS A 166 0.48 -5.41 -9.15
CA HIS A 166 0.63 -4.12 -8.48
C HIS A 166 -0.43 -3.99 -7.38
N LEU A 167 0.00 -3.77 -6.14
CA LEU A 167 -0.88 -3.63 -4.97
C LEU A 167 -0.67 -2.28 -4.28
N GLU A 168 -1.74 -1.55 -4.04
CA GLU A 168 -1.71 -0.31 -3.29
C GLU A 168 -2.65 -0.34 -2.09
N ILE A 169 -2.30 0.43 -1.06
CA ILE A 169 -3.19 0.80 0.04
C ILE A 169 -3.47 2.29 -0.07
N ARG A 170 -4.72 2.68 -0.23
CA ARG A 170 -5.13 4.08 -0.44
C ARG A 170 -6.08 4.58 0.64
N SER A 171 -6.16 5.90 0.78
CA SER A 171 -7.24 6.58 1.51
C SER A 171 -8.61 6.29 0.85
N PRO A 172 -9.75 6.44 1.57
CA PRO A 172 -11.07 6.14 1.02
C PRO A 172 -11.49 7.04 -0.15
N ASP A 173 -10.88 8.23 -0.26
CA ASP A 173 -11.06 9.16 -1.39
C ASP A 173 -10.06 8.90 -2.54
N TYR A 174 -9.19 7.90 -2.40
CA TYR A 174 -8.15 7.48 -3.35
C TYR A 174 -7.08 8.54 -3.64
N LEU A 175 -7.03 9.65 -2.88
CA LEU A 175 -6.11 10.75 -3.13
C LEU A 175 -4.73 10.55 -2.50
N THR A 176 -4.59 9.62 -1.56
CA THR A 176 -3.32 9.30 -0.91
C THR A 176 -3.06 7.80 -0.98
N SER A 177 -1.89 7.40 -1.48
CA SER A 177 -1.36 6.04 -1.34
C SER A 177 -0.38 5.98 -0.17
N TYR A 178 -0.59 5.01 0.70
CA TYR A 178 0.24 4.72 1.86
C TYR A 178 1.20 3.58 1.55
N ASN A 179 2.34 3.58 2.22
CA ASN A 179 3.31 2.49 2.11
C ASN A 179 2.70 1.16 2.62
N PRO A 180 2.49 0.15 1.74
CA PRO A 180 1.85 -1.11 2.14
C PRO A 180 2.61 -1.86 3.22
N VAL A 181 3.94 -1.70 3.33
CA VAL A 181 4.80 -2.44 4.28
C VAL A 181 4.25 -2.40 5.71
N SER A 182 3.75 -1.25 6.16
CA SER A 182 3.24 -1.05 7.54
C SER A 182 1.92 -1.77 7.85
N PHE A 183 1.26 -2.36 6.84
CA PHE A 183 -0.07 -2.95 6.98
C PHE A 183 -0.09 -4.48 6.99
N PHE A 184 1.08 -5.13 6.87
CA PHE A 184 1.20 -6.58 6.81
C PHE A 184 2.20 -7.07 7.86
N ASP A 185 1.84 -8.15 8.55
CA ASP A 185 2.72 -8.80 9.54
C ASP A 185 3.59 -9.86 8.85
N VAL A 186 4.57 -9.41 8.05
CA VAL A 186 5.49 -10.29 7.33
C VAL A 186 6.92 -9.80 7.44
N ASN A 187 7.88 -10.70 7.28
CA ASN A 187 9.29 -10.34 7.25
C ASN A 187 9.67 -9.74 5.89
N TRP A 188 9.32 -8.47 5.70
CA TRP A 188 9.58 -7.73 4.47
C TRP A 188 11.05 -7.66 4.10
N HIS A 189 11.96 -7.60 5.07
CA HIS A 189 13.40 -7.64 4.79
C HIS A 189 13.85 -8.97 4.20
N MET A 190 13.28 -10.09 4.66
CA MET A 190 13.53 -11.40 4.07
C MET A 190 12.95 -11.47 2.66
N LEU A 191 11.68 -11.09 2.47
CA LEU A 191 11.05 -11.09 1.14
C LEU A 191 11.82 -10.22 0.15
N ALA A 192 12.25 -9.04 0.59
CA ALA A 192 13.03 -8.13 -0.23
C ALA A 192 14.45 -8.63 -0.48
N SER A 193 14.98 -9.60 0.28
CA SER A 193 16.34 -10.12 0.09
C SER A 193 16.50 -10.98 -1.16
N VAL A 194 15.39 -11.43 -1.76
CA VAL A 194 15.32 -12.28 -2.94
C VAL A 194 14.54 -11.54 -4.01
N GLY A 195 15.07 -11.49 -5.24
CA GLY A 195 14.41 -10.83 -6.37
C GLY A 195 15.35 -9.92 -7.17
N PRO A 196 14.86 -9.37 -8.29
CA PRO A 196 15.65 -8.53 -9.17
C PRO A 196 15.80 -7.12 -8.56
N SER A 197 16.83 -6.89 -7.73
CA SER A 197 17.16 -5.52 -7.31
C SER A 197 18.64 -5.33 -7.01
N VAL A 198 19.36 -4.75 -7.97
CA VAL A 198 20.63 -4.07 -7.72
C VAL A 198 20.34 -2.56 -7.61
N ASN A 199 20.44 -2.02 -6.39
CA ASN A 199 20.05 -0.65 -5.96
C ASN A 199 18.54 -0.41 -5.81
N ARG A 200 18.08 -0.45 -4.55
CA ARG A 200 16.65 -0.41 -4.19
C ARG A 200 16.05 0.99 -4.25
N PHE A 201 16.79 1.99 -3.75
CA PHE A 201 16.31 3.37 -3.62
C PHE A 201 17.27 4.36 -4.24
N GLN A 202 16.71 5.40 -4.85
CA GLN A 202 17.46 6.53 -5.36
C GLN A 202 17.92 7.41 -4.19
N GLN A 203 19.19 7.80 -4.17
CA GLN A 203 19.73 8.68 -3.14
C GLN A 203 19.81 10.12 -3.63
N ASP A 204 19.46 11.05 -2.76
CA ASP A 204 19.81 12.47 -2.88
C ASP A 204 21.11 12.73 -2.12
N LEU A 205 22.19 13.12 -2.82
CA LEU A 205 23.49 13.35 -2.17
C LEU A 205 23.50 14.56 -1.22
N ASP A 206 22.52 15.46 -1.33
CA ASP A 206 22.38 16.58 -0.39
C ASP A 206 21.66 16.14 0.90
N THR A 207 20.89 15.05 0.86
CA THR A 207 20.20 14.44 2.02
C THR A 207 20.33 12.91 2.03
N PRO A 208 21.55 12.36 2.19
CA PRO A 208 21.89 10.97 1.84
C PRO A 208 21.22 9.88 2.70
N ARG A 209 20.48 10.25 3.74
CA ARG A 209 19.77 9.33 4.65
C ARG A 209 18.25 9.38 4.51
N ARG A 210 17.72 10.25 3.65
CA ARG A 210 16.28 10.37 3.43
C ARG A 210 15.79 9.20 2.57
N TRP A 211 14.78 8.49 3.05
CA TRP A 211 14.03 7.46 2.29
C TRP A 211 14.92 6.31 1.82
N MET A 212 15.75 5.78 2.72
CA MET A 212 16.75 4.74 2.41
C MET A 212 16.33 3.34 2.88
N LYS A 213 15.11 3.17 3.37
CA LYS A 213 14.55 1.92 3.90
C LYS A 213 13.15 1.68 3.34
N ILE A 214 12.70 0.43 3.37
CA ILE A 214 11.37 0.07 2.87
C ILE A 214 10.25 0.65 3.75
N GLU A 215 10.53 0.98 5.01
CA GLU A 215 9.57 1.55 5.95
C GLU A 215 9.52 3.08 5.92
N ASP A 216 10.61 3.74 5.48
CA ASP A 216 10.82 5.18 5.65
C ASP A 216 10.50 5.99 4.39
N GLN A 217 9.55 5.52 3.57
CA GLN A 217 9.11 6.19 2.35
C GLN A 217 7.95 7.17 2.65
N PRO A 218 7.85 8.28 1.91
CA PRO A 218 6.77 9.25 2.11
C PRO A 218 5.46 8.72 1.52
N ASP A 219 4.34 9.08 2.14
CA ASP A 219 3.03 8.91 1.51
C ASP A 219 2.98 9.65 0.17
N VAL A 220 2.19 9.11 -0.77
CA VAL A 220 2.06 9.66 -2.11
C VAL A 220 0.69 10.30 -2.27
N ILE A 221 0.67 11.61 -2.53
CA ILE A 221 -0.52 12.38 -2.89
C ILE A 221 -0.71 12.31 -4.40
N MET A 222 -1.85 11.73 -4.82
CA MET A 222 -2.18 11.59 -6.24
C MET A 222 -2.20 12.95 -6.95
N SER A 223 -1.52 13.04 -8.08
CA SER A 223 -1.31 14.25 -8.87
C SER A 223 -0.61 15.41 -8.13
N GLY A 224 0.08 15.12 -7.03
CA GLY A 224 0.93 16.09 -6.33
C GLY A 224 2.23 16.43 -7.10
N PRO A 225 3.01 17.41 -6.62
CA PRO A 225 4.32 17.72 -7.20
C PRO A 225 5.31 16.59 -6.99
N TYR A 226 6.31 16.47 -7.87
CA TYR A 226 7.32 15.41 -7.79
C TYR A 226 8.14 15.52 -6.50
N LEU A 227 8.35 14.38 -5.83
CA LEU A 227 9.08 14.32 -4.57
C LEU A 227 10.56 13.93 -4.73
N ASN A 228 10.91 13.23 -5.81
CA ASN A 228 12.24 12.67 -6.02
C ASN A 228 13.05 13.34 -7.13
N ASN A 229 12.73 14.57 -7.55
CA ASN A 229 13.48 15.27 -8.60
C ASN A 229 14.79 15.89 -8.06
N TYR A 230 15.79 15.04 -7.76
CA TYR A 230 17.05 15.46 -7.16
C TYR A 230 18.00 16.14 -8.16
N GLN A 231 18.70 17.18 -7.70
CA GLN A 231 19.75 17.83 -8.48
C GLN A 231 21.05 17.01 -8.50
N ARG A 232 21.33 16.30 -7.40
CA ARG A 232 22.53 15.47 -7.23
C ARG A 232 22.17 14.01 -6.88
N PRO A 233 21.56 13.28 -7.83
CA PRO A 233 21.13 11.90 -7.60
C PRO A 233 22.31 10.92 -7.61
N TRP A 234 22.26 9.90 -6.74
CA TRP A 234 23.06 8.68 -6.85
C TRP A 234 22.20 7.40 -6.74
N PRO A 235 22.32 6.43 -7.66
CA PRO A 235 23.05 6.50 -8.92
C PRO A 235 22.59 7.69 -9.79
N PRO A 236 23.42 8.22 -10.70
CA PRO A 236 23.01 9.29 -11.60
C PRO A 236 21.79 8.86 -12.40
N ARG A 237 20.91 9.81 -12.74
CA ARG A 237 19.75 9.51 -13.56
C ARG A 237 20.22 8.88 -14.86
N LEU A 238 19.76 7.66 -15.10
CA LEU A 238 19.99 7.01 -16.36
C LEU A 238 19.01 7.65 -17.34
N GLU A 239 19.50 8.34 -18.37
CA GLU A 239 18.66 8.85 -19.48
C GLU A 239 18.12 7.66 -20.32
N ARG A 240 17.39 6.74 -19.70
CA ARG A 240 16.86 5.50 -20.29
C ARG A 240 17.95 4.57 -20.87
N ARG A 241 19.13 4.52 -20.25
CA ARG A 241 20.20 3.57 -20.60
C ARG A 241 20.43 2.62 -19.43
N ALA A 242 20.77 1.36 -19.71
CA ALA A 242 21.31 0.49 -18.66
C ALA A 242 22.57 1.14 -18.06
N PRO A 243 22.87 0.93 -16.76
CA PRO A 243 24.17 1.30 -16.21
C PRO A 243 25.26 0.78 -17.13
N VAL A 244 26.24 1.62 -17.47
CA VAL A 244 27.45 1.13 -18.13
C VAL A 244 28.27 0.47 -17.02
N ASP A 245 27.86 -0.73 -16.61
CA ASP A 245 28.65 -1.60 -15.73
C ASP A 245 29.83 -2.12 -16.54
N THR A 246 30.79 -1.23 -16.82
CA THR A 246 32.16 -1.70 -16.93
C THR A 246 32.61 -1.85 -15.48
N PRO A 247 32.84 -3.08 -14.98
CA PRO A 247 33.46 -3.24 -13.68
C PRO A 247 34.70 -2.36 -13.66
N VAL A 248 34.90 -1.55 -12.61
CA VAL A 248 36.19 -0.89 -12.41
C VAL A 248 37.22 -2.00 -12.50
N ALA A 249 38.15 -1.91 -13.45
CA ALA A 249 39.20 -2.89 -13.61
C ALA A 249 39.90 -3.03 -12.25
N ARG A 250 39.65 -4.16 -11.58
CA ARG A 250 40.36 -4.46 -10.34
C ARG A 250 41.69 -5.04 -10.77
N ASP A 251 42.73 -4.23 -10.67
CA ASP A 251 44.10 -4.73 -10.67
C ASP A 251 44.32 -5.46 -9.35
N LEU A 252 43.80 -6.69 -9.28
CA LEU A 252 44.16 -7.61 -8.22
C LEU A 252 45.47 -8.23 -8.67
N GLY A 253 46.56 -7.77 -8.06
CA GLY A 253 47.84 -8.49 -8.14
C GLY A 253 47.62 -9.97 -7.80
N PRO A 254 48.49 -10.87 -8.28
CA PRO A 254 48.36 -12.29 -8.02
C PRO A 254 48.22 -12.54 -6.52
N LEU A 255 47.37 -13.49 -6.15
CA LEU A 255 47.28 -13.94 -4.76
C LEU A 255 48.69 -14.34 -4.30
N PRO A 256 49.14 -13.91 -3.11
CA PRO A 256 50.44 -14.32 -2.60
C PRO A 256 50.49 -15.86 -2.55
N GLU A 257 51.49 -16.45 -3.20
CA GLU A 257 51.65 -17.92 -3.31
C GLU A 257 51.91 -18.58 -1.94
N ASP A 258 52.27 -17.79 -0.93
CA ASP A 258 52.73 -18.27 0.36
C ASP A 258 51.95 -17.65 1.52
N VAL A 259 50.67 -18.01 1.67
CA VAL A 259 50.02 -17.90 2.98
C VAL A 259 50.30 -19.19 3.73
N GLU A 260 51.36 -19.21 4.54
CA GLU A 260 51.47 -20.20 5.62
C GLU A 260 50.22 -20.05 6.48
N VAL A 261 49.30 -21.01 6.35
CA VAL A 261 48.16 -21.16 7.26
C VAL A 261 48.75 -21.48 8.64
N ARG A 262 48.80 -20.48 9.51
CA ARG A 262 49.08 -20.65 10.94
C ARG A 262 47.80 -20.90 11.72
#